data_AF-A0A2M9P8C6-F1
#
_entry.id   AF-A0A2M9P8C6-F1
#
_cell.length_a   1.000
_cell.length_b   1.000
_cell.length_c   1.000
_cell.angle_alpha   90.00
_cell.angle_beta   90.00
_cell.angle_gamma   90.00
#
_symmetry.space_group_name_H-M   'P 1'
#
loop_
_entity.id
_entity.type
_entity.pdbx_description
1 polymer ?
#
loop_
_entity_poly.entity_id
_entity_poly.type
_entity_poly.pdbx_seq_one_letter_code
_entity_poly.pdbx_strand_id
1 'polypeptide(L)'
;LHHRADETLVLALTTKDTREVWAPLGAALPPTIRTITLDLGDGGRLSNALGIIDGLGMIEAMGQAVAVDPAKPGYGEFGRAVYDDRALEAAVACLPPSVRHKRAAMARSDELSSSPDPLRAHANVRLKRLASATIGGLVFDYDGTLVATAERYSSPRAEIIEQLVRLDAAGVRLGVATGRGNSAGKDLRTVLPPSMHPRVLMGYYNGGHLVPLDVDIAREPPADDPAILKTVEWLRFRDDLFVSTGYKVGPLQIMI
;
A
#
# COMPACT_ATOMS: atom_id res chain seq x y z
N LEU A 1 -22.56 1.16 -31.58
CA LEU A 1 -21.73 2.05 -32.44
C LEU A 1 -21.94 1.76 -33.92
N HIS A 2 -21.72 0.53 -34.42
CA HIS A 2 -21.85 0.20 -35.86
C HIS A 2 -23.22 0.45 -36.52
N HIS A 3 -24.34 0.35 -35.79
CA HIS A 3 -25.69 0.53 -36.37
C HIS A 3 -26.30 1.93 -36.17
N ARG A 4 -25.66 2.81 -35.40
CA ARG A 4 -26.15 4.16 -35.07
C ARG A 4 -25.00 5.17 -34.96
N ALA A 5 -24.01 5.03 -35.83
CA ALA A 5 -22.79 5.83 -35.75
C ALA A 5 -23.09 7.34 -35.80
N ASP A 6 -24.00 7.76 -36.68
CA ASP A 6 -24.35 9.17 -36.91
C ASP A 6 -25.16 9.80 -35.76
N GLU A 7 -25.80 8.96 -34.94
CA GLU A 7 -26.57 9.35 -33.76
C GLU A 7 -25.75 9.26 -32.47
N THR A 8 -24.52 8.73 -32.52
CA THR A 8 -23.70 8.50 -31.33
C THR A 8 -22.64 9.59 -31.16
N LEU A 9 -22.54 10.11 -29.93
CA LEU A 9 -21.43 10.93 -29.48
C LEU A 9 -20.64 10.15 -28.43
N VAL A 10 -19.32 10.12 -28.55
CA VAL A 10 -18.42 9.62 -27.52
C VAL A 10 -17.75 10.79 -26.81
N LEU A 11 -18.03 10.94 -25.51
CA LEU A 11 -17.28 11.83 -24.63
C LEU A 11 -16.24 11.00 -23.87
N ALA A 12 -14.97 11.24 -24.15
CA ALA A 12 -13.87 10.64 -23.41
C ALA A 12 -13.32 11.64 -22.40
N LEU A 13 -13.45 11.30 -21.11
CA LEU A 13 -12.77 11.99 -20.03
C LEU A 13 -11.45 11.25 -19.77
N THR A 14 -10.34 11.86 -20.14
CA THR A 14 -9.01 11.29 -19.99
C THR A 14 -8.24 11.99 -18.89
N THR A 15 -7.31 11.26 -18.31
CA THR A 15 -6.26 11.76 -17.42
C THR A 15 -4.92 11.35 -18.02
N LYS A 16 -3.84 11.85 -17.43
CA LYS A 16 -2.47 11.49 -17.74
C LYS A 16 -2.28 9.98 -17.93
N ASP A 17 -2.83 9.18 -17.02
CA ASP A 17 -2.64 7.72 -17.03
C ASP A 17 -3.51 6.98 -18.05
N THR A 18 -4.60 7.60 -18.50
CA THR A 18 -5.57 6.99 -19.42
C THR A 18 -5.46 7.52 -20.85
N ARG A 19 -4.71 8.61 -21.08
CA ARG A 19 -4.47 9.17 -22.42
C ARG A 19 -3.86 8.14 -23.39
N GLU A 20 -2.87 7.38 -22.94
CA GLU A 20 -2.22 6.34 -23.77
C GLU A 20 -3.13 5.15 -24.05
N VAL A 21 -4.13 4.90 -23.18
CA VAL A 21 -5.16 3.88 -23.40
C VAL A 21 -6.23 4.39 -24.37
N TRP A 22 -6.62 5.66 -24.23
CA TRP A 22 -7.62 6.30 -25.08
C TRP A 22 -7.13 6.50 -26.52
N ALA A 23 -5.87 6.89 -26.72
CA ALA A 23 -5.34 7.19 -28.05
C ALA A 23 -5.59 6.09 -29.11
N PRO A 24 -5.26 4.80 -28.88
CA PRO A 24 -5.57 3.74 -29.84
C PRO A 24 -7.07 3.44 -29.96
N LEU A 25 -7.84 3.58 -28.87
CA LEU A 25 -9.30 3.34 -28.88
C LEU A 25 -10.03 4.41 -29.70
N GLY A 26 -9.70 5.68 -29.49
CA GLY A 26 -10.23 6.80 -30.25
C GLY A 26 -9.86 6.74 -31.73
N ALA A 27 -8.62 6.33 -32.05
CA ALA A 27 -8.17 6.15 -33.42
C ALA A 27 -8.89 4.99 -34.15
N ALA A 28 -9.37 3.99 -33.41
CA ALA A 28 -10.13 2.87 -33.96
C ALA A 28 -11.63 3.17 -34.15
N LEU A 29 -12.13 4.30 -33.64
CA LEU A 29 -13.53 4.66 -33.84
C LEU A 29 -13.80 5.03 -35.31
N PRO A 30 -14.94 4.61 -35.88
CA PRO A 30 -15.35 5.05 -37.20
C PRO A 30 -15.41 6.59 -37.28
N PRO A 31 -14.95 7.21 -38.39
CA PRO A 31 -14.88 8.66 -38.52
C PRO A 31 -16.25 9.35 -38.52
N THR A 32 -17.33 8.60 -38.71
CA THR A 32 -18.71 9.09 -38.61
C THR A 32 -19.16 9.31 -37.16
N ILE A 33 -18.45 8.73 -36.18
CA ILE A 33 -18.80 8.88 -34.76
C ILE A 33 -18.18 10.17 -34.23
N ARG A 34 -19.04 11.10 -33.79
CA ARG A 34 -18.58 12.33 -33.15
C ARG A 34 -17.87 11.97 -31.84
N THR A 35 -16.68 12.51 -31.65
CA THR A 35 -15.86 12.23 -30.48
C THR A 35 -15.35 13.53 -29.87
N ILE A 36 -15.55 13.71 -28.57
CA ILE A 36 -15.03 14.82 -27.78
C ILE A 36 -14.13 14.23 -26.71
N THR A 37 -12.90 14.74 -26.60
CA THR A 37 -11.96 14.33 -25.56
C THR A 37 -11.70 15.51 -24.63
N LEU A 38 -11.97 15.33 -23.35
CA LEU A 38 -11.58 16.27 -22.29
C LEU A 38 -10.41 15.65 -21.54
N ASP A 39 -9.30 16.38 -21.46
CA ASP A 39 -8.12 15.97 -20.73
C ASP A 39 -8.10 16.67 -19.37
N LEU A 40 -8.35 15.89 -18.32
CA LEU A 40 -8.38 16.31 -16.93
C LEU A 40 -6.98 16.35 -16.30
N GLY A 41 -5.92 16.29 -17.11
CA GLY A 41 -4.55 16.43 -16.63
C GLY A 41 -4.15 15.29 -15.69
N ASP A 42 -3.71 15.61 -14.48
CA ASP A 42 -3.22 14.63 -13.51
C ASP A 42 -4.31 13.73 -12.89
N GLY A 43 -5.59 14.09 -13.02
CA GLY A 43 -6.67 13.41 -12.31
C GLY A 43 -6.58 13.60 -10.78
N GLY A 44 -6.07 14.74 -10.32
CA GLY A 44 -6.08 15.18 -8.91
C GLY A 44 -7.50 15.45 -8.38
N ARG A 45 -7.66 15.84 -7.11
CA ARG A 45 -9.00 16.01 -6.52
C ARG A 45 -9.77 17.14 -7.20
N LEU A 46 -9.10 18.28 -7.40
CA LEU A 46 -9.68 19.42 -8.11
C LEU A 46 -9.98 19.06 -9.56
N SER A 47 -9.04 18.42 -10.27
CA SER A 47 -9.22 18.01 -11.66
C SER A 47 -10.39 17.03 -11.84
N ASN A 48 -10.58 16.09 -10.91
CA ASN A 48 -11.73 15.18 -10.91
C ASN A 48 -13.05 15.90 -10.58
N ALA A 49 -13.04 16.83 -9.62
CA ALA A 49 -14.23 17.61 -9.27
C ALA A 49 -14.66 18.49 -10.45
N LEU A 50 -13.70 19.19 -11.09
CA LEU A 50 -13.94 19.96 -12.30
C LEU A 50 -14.40 19.05 -13.45
N GLY A 51 -13.78 17.89 -13.65
CA GLY A 51 -14.21 16.94 -14.68
C GLY A 51 -15.62 16.40 -14.50
N ILE A 52 -16.08 16.21 -13.26
CA ILE A 52 -17.49 15.88 -12.96
C ILE A 52 -18.40 17.06 -13.32
N ILE A 53 -18.02 18.28 -12.94
CA ILE A 53 -18.80 19.49 -13.25
C ILE A 53 -18.88 19.69 -14.78
N ASP A 54 -17.77 19.57 -15.49
CA ASP A 54 -17.69 19.70 -16.95
C ASP A 54 -18.51 18.62 -17.65
N GLY A 55 -18.43 17.36 -17.17
CA GLY A 55 -19.23 16.25 -17.68
C GLY A 55 -20.73 16.47 -17.49
N LEU A 56 -21.14 16.91 -16.29
CA LEU A 56 -22.54 17.21 -15.99
C LEU A 56 -23.05 18.40 -16.80
N GLY A 57 -22.27 19.47 -16.92
CA GLY A 57 -22.62 20.65 -17.72
C GLY A 57 -22.74 20.33 -19.20
N MET A 58 -21.89 19.43 -19.71
CA MET A 58 -21.99 18.98 -21.10
C MET A 58 -23.24 18.13 -21.34
N ILE A 59 -23.57 17.22 -20.42
CA ILE A 59 -24.81 16.43 -20.46
C ILE A 59 -26.04 17.35 -20.38
N GLU A 60 -26.00 18.38 -19.52
CA GLU A 60 -27.06 19.39 -19.41
C GLU A 60 -27.25 20.16 -20.72
N ALA A 61 -26.16 20.66 -21.32
CA ALA A 61 -26.20 21.36 -22.59
C ALA A 61 -26.76 20.47 -23.73
N MET A 62 -26.39 19.19 -23.75
CA MET A 62 -26.94 18.22 -24.70
C MET A 62 -28.44 18.00 -24.46
N GLY A 63 -28.86 17.81 -23.21
CA GLY A 63 -30.28 17.63 -22.85
C GLY A 63 -31.13 18.83 -23.26
N GLN A 64 -30.65 20.06 -23.04
CA GLN A 64 -31.30 21.28 -23.51
C GLN A 64 -31.43 21.31 -25.04
N ALA A 65 -30.36 20.93 -25.77
CA ALA A 65 -30.36 20.92 -27.23
C ALA A 65 -31.34 19.91 -27.85
N VAL A 66 -31.64 18.81 -27.15
CA VAL A 66 -32.60 17.77 -27.61
C VAL A 66 -33.93 17.77 -26.86
N ALA A 67 -34.16 18.77 -25.99
CA ALA A 67 -35.34 18.86 -25.11
C ALA A 67 -35.58 17.60 -24.24
N VAL A 68 -34.51 16.96 -23.77
CA VAL A 68 -34.55 15.80 -22.85
C VAL A 68 -33.98 16.24 -21.52
N ASP A 69 -34.71 15.99 -20.42
CA ASP A 69 -34.22 16.22 -19.06
C ASP A 69 -33.14 15.17 -18.73
N PRO A 70 -31.86 15.56 -18.60
CA PRO A 70 -30.79 14.63 -18.29
C PRO A 70 -30.82 14.10 -16.85
N ALA A 71 -31.59 14.72 -15.95
CA ALA A 71 -31.84 14.20 -14.60
C ALA A 71 -32.97 13.14 -14.57
N LYS A 72 -33.72 13.01 -15.68
CA LYS A 72 -34.74 11.96 -15.88
C LYS A 72 -34.61 11.28 -17.25
N PRO A 73 -33.43 10.74 -17.60
CA PRO A 73 -33.28 9.99 -18.84
C PRO A 73 -33.97 8.65 -18.60
N GLY A 74 -35.08 8.37 -19.27
CA GLY A 74 -35.71 7.04 -19.17
C GLY A 74 -34.67 5.96 -19.51
N TYR A 75 -34.16 5.24 -18.53
CA TYR A 75 -33.08 4.28 -18.75
C TYR A 75 -33.64 2.98 -19.34
N GLY A 76 -33.15 2.58 -20.51
CA GLY A 76 -33.42 1.26 -21.09
C GLY A 76 -32.61 0.14 -20.42
N GLU A 77 -32.91 -1.11 -20.75
CA GLU A 77 -32.30 -2.31 -20.14
C GLU A 77 -30.76 -2.32 -20.18
N PHE A 78 -30.14 -1.73 -21.21
CA PHE A 78 -28.68 -1.60 -21.33
C PHE A 78 -28.05 -0.74 -20.22
N GLY A 79 -28.69 0.40 -19.87
CA GLY A 79 -28.17 1.28 -18.82
C GLY A 79 -28.20 0.59 -17.45
N ARG A 80 -29.22 -0.23 -17.20
CA ARG A 80 -29.36 -1.01 -15.97
C ARG A 80 -28.21 -2.01 -15.78
N ALA A 81 -27.82 -2.72 -16.85
CA ALA A 81 -26.71 -3.66 -16.80
C ALA A 81 -25.36 -3.01 -16.46
N VAL A 82 -25.13 -1.77 -16.90
CA VAL A 82 -23.89 -1.01 -16.58
C VAL A 82 -23.92 -0.50 -15.13
N TYR A 83 -25.07 -0.03 -14.65
CA TYR A 83 -25.21 0.41 -13.25
C TYR A 83 -25.08 -0.74 -12.24
N ASP A 84 -25.51 -1.94 -12.61
CA ASP A 84 -25.42 -3.15 -11.77
C ASP A 84 -24.04 -3.84 -11.87
N ASP A 85 -23.14 -3.40 -12.77
CA ASP A 85 -21.82 -4.02 -12.97
C ASP A 85 -20.82 -3.59 -11.88
N ARG A 86 -20.29 -4.58 -11.16
CA ARG A 86 -19.34 -4.42 -10.06
C ARG A 86 -17.88 -4.61 -10.46
N ALA A 87 -17.54 -4.71 -11.74
CA ALA A 87 -16.18 -4.95 -12.22
C ALA A 87 -15.18 -3.90 -11.70
N LEU A 88 -15.59 -2.63 -11.60
CA LEU A 88 -14.75 -1.57 -11.04
C LEU A 88 -14.51 -1.75 -9.54
N GLU A 89 -15.54 -2.11 -8.78
CA GLU A 89 -15.42 -2.44 -7.35
C GLU A 89 -14.49 -3.65 -7.14
N ALA A 90 -14.66 -4.69 -7.96
CA ALA A 90 -13.82 -5.88 -7.93
C ALA A 90 -12.35 -5.58 -8.27
N ALA A 91 -12.10 -4.78 -9.31
CA ALA A 91 -10.76 -4.36 -9.69
C ALA A 91 -10.05 -3.57 -8.58
N VAL A 92 -10.79 -2.68 -7.90
CA VAL A 92 -10.26 -1.93 -6.74
C VAL A 92 -10.03 -2.84 -5.54
N ALA A 93 -10.90 -3.83 -5.30
CA ALA A 93 -10.76 -4.80 -4.21
C ALA A 93 -9.51 -5.68 -4.38
N CYS A 94 -9.15 -6.02 -5.61
CA CYS A 94 -7.94 -6.80 -5.93
C CYS A 94 -6.62 -6.04 -5.74
N LEU A 95 -6.65 -4.72 -5.52
CA LEU A 95 -5.43 -3.95 -5.28
C LEU A 95 -4.80 -4.35 -3.92
N PRO A 96 -3.50 -4.67 -3.85
CA PRO A 96 -2.83 -4.97 -2.58
C PRO A 96 -2.95 -3.82 -1.57
N PRO A 97 -2.95 -4.09 -0.25
CA PRO A 97 -3.04 -3.04 0.78
C PRO A 97 -2.03 -1.90 0.63
N SER A 98 -0.80 -2.23 0.22
CA SER A 98 0.28 -1.26 -0.03
C SER A 98 -0.02 -0.29 -1.17
N VAL A 99 -0.74 -0.74 -2.21
CA VAL A 99 -1.14 0.10 -3.34
C VAL A 99 -2.31 1.00 -2.95
N ARG A 100 -3.29 0.47 -2.20
CA ARG A 100 -4.43 1.25 -1.70
C ARG A 100 -4.01 2.38 -0.76
N HIS A 101 -3.10 2.11 0.18
CA HIS A 101 -2.58 3.13 1.10
C HIS A 101 -1.85 4.26 0.37
N LYS A 102 -1.05 3.93 -0.64
CA LYS A 102 -0.33 4.94 -1.46
C LYS A 102 -1.30 5.75 -2.31
N ARG A 103 -2.28 5.10 -2.95
CA ARG A 103 -3.33 5.78 -3.74
C ARG A 103 -4.20 6.70 -2.87
N ALA A 104 -4.53 6.30 -1.64
CA ALA A 104 -5.25 7.14 -0.69
C ALA A 104 -4.41 8.32 -0.14
N ALA A 105 -3.08 8.19 -0.13
CA ALA A 105 -2.18 9.30 0.17
C ALA A 105 -2.11 10.29 -1.01
N MET A 106 -2.02 9.78 -2.24
CA MET A 106 -2.06 10.60 -3.47
C MET A 106 -3.39 11.33 -3.63
N ALA A 107 -4.52 10.68 -3.31
CA ALA A 107 -5.84 11.31 -3.32
C ALA A 107 -6.00 12.41 -2.25
N ARG A 108 -5.01 12.61 -1.37
CA ARG A 108 -4.99 13.70 -0.37
C ARG A 108 -4.08 14.86 -0.76
N SER A 109 -3.19 14.69 -1.73
CA SER A 109 -2.34 15.76 -2.26
C SER A 109 -2.95 16.30 -3.56
N ASP A 110 -3.44 17.54 -3.53
CA ASP A 110 -3.49 18.33 -4.77
C ASP A 110 -2.09 18.93 -4.95
N GLU A 111 -1.41 18.65 -6.06
CA GLU A 111 -0.13 19.29 -6.37
C GLU A 111 -0.28 20.38 -7.44
N LEU A 112 0.02 21.62 -7.04
CA LEU A 112 0.37 22.71 -7.93
C LEU A 112 1.73 22.38 -8.58
N SER A 113 1.71 21.71 -9.73
CA SER A 113 2.61 21.93 -10.88
C SER A 113 2.75 20.67 -11.75
N SER A 114 2.68 20.90 -13.06
CA SER A 114 2.82 19.93 -14.11
C SER A 114 4.25 19.39 -14.21
N SER A 115 4.46 18.16 -13.76
CA SER A 115 5.67 17.37 -14.04
C SER A 115 5.28 15.89 -14.15
N PRO A 116 5.91 15.06 -15.01
CA PRO A 116 5.45 13.69 -15.22
C PRO A 116 5.53 12.87 -13.93
N ASP A 117 4.37 12.55 -13.29
CA ASP A 117 4.14 11.53 -12.24
C ASP A 117 5.46 10.92 -11.73
N PRO A 118 6.15 11.70 -10.89
CA PRO A 118 7.50 11.36 -10.47
C PRO A 118 7.48 10.03 -9.71
N LEU A 119 6.39 9.70 -9.02
CA LEU A 119 6.30 8.51 -8.20
C LEU A 119 6.34 7.22 -9.00
N ARG A 120 5.60 7.12 -10.11
CA ARG A 120 5.63 5.92 -10.96
C ARG A 120 6.97 5.76 -11.67
N ALA A 121 7.56 6.86 -12.14
CA ALA A 121 8.89 6.86 -12.71
C ALA A 121 9.95 6.43 -11.68
N HIS A 122 9.94 7.01 -10.47
CA HIS A 122 10.83 6.65 -9.37
C HIS A 122 10.62 5.20 -8.91
N ALA A 123 9.38 4.71 -8.85
CA ALA A 123 9.07 3.33 -8.51
C ALA A 123 9.64 2.36 -9.56
N ASN A 124 9.45 2.64 -10.84
CA ASN A 124 9.99 1.83 -11.93
C ASN A 124 11.52 1.79 -11.93
N VAL A 125 12.17 2.94 -11.72
CA VAL A 125 13.63 3.02 -11.57
C VAL A 125 14.09 2.21 -10.36
N ARG A 126 13.39 2.31 -9.23
CA ARG A 126 13.71 1.56 -8.00
C ARG A 126 13.55 0.06 -8.20
N LEU A 127 12.48 -0.38 -8.86
CA LEU A 127 12.21 -1.79 -9.17
C LEU A 127 13.26 -2.36 -10.13
N LYS A 128 13.61 -1.63 -11.19
CA LYS A 128 14.70 -2.03 -12.10
C LYS A 128 16.02 -2.19 -11.34
N ARG A 129 16.35 -1.24 -10.46
CA ARG A 129 17.56 -1.30 -9.62
C ARG A 129 17.54 -2.50 -8.67
N LEU A 130 16.38 -2.82 -8.08
CA LEU A 130 16.25 -4.00 -7.21
C LEU A 130 16.36 -5.31 -8.01
N ALA A 131 15.75 -5.38 -9.19
CA ALA A 131 15.78 -6.57 -10.03
C ALA A 131 17.19 -6.88 -10.57
N SER A 132 18.01 -5.86 -10.81
CA SER A 132 19.39 -6.02 -11.26
C SER A 132 20.43 -6.06 -10.13
N ALA A 133 20.01 -5.91 -8.86
CA ALA A 133 20.95 -5.87 -7.74
C ALA A 133 21.31 -7.28 -7.29
N THR A 134 22.60 -7.50 -7.04
CA THR A 134 23.06 -8.66 -6.27
C THR A 134 22.72 -8.42 -4.80
N ILE A 135 21.76 -9.16 -4.27
CA ILE A 135 21.30 -9.03 -2.88
C ILE A 135 22.04 -10.06 -2.02
N GLY A 136 22.96 -9.58 -1.17
CA GLY A 136 23.70 -10.42 -0.23
C GLY A 136 22.98 -10.66 1.10
N GLY A 137 21.93 -9.90 1.40
CA GLY A 137 21.17 -10.05 2.64
C GLY A 137 19.83 -9.33 2.65
N LEU A 138 18.95 -9.77 3.53
CA LEU A 138 17.58 -9.28 3.71
C LEU A 138 17.30 -9.08 5.20
N VAL A 139 16.71 -7.93 5.53
CA VAL A 139 16.22 -7.64 6.88
C VAL A 139 14.71 -7.53 6.81
N PHE A 140 14.02 -8.33 7.63
CA PHE A 140 12.57 -8.37 7.70
C PHE A 140 12.09 -7.69 8.98
N ASP A 141 11.03 -6.90 8.88
CA ASP A 141 10.23 -6.64 10.06
C ASP A 141 9.58 -7.95 10.54
N TYR A 142 9.32 -8.10 11.83
CA TYR A 142 8.66 -9.31 12.34
C TYR A 142 7.14 -9.20 12.24
N ASP A 143 6.59 -8.17 12.87
CA ASP A 143 5.15 -7.95 13.00
C ASP A 143 4.58 -7.32 11.72
N GLY A 144 3.67 -8.01 11.03
CA GLY A 144 3.08 -7.55 9.77
C GLY A 144 3.88 -7.93 8.52
N THR A 145 5.05 -8.56 8.66
CA THR A 145 5.83 -9.12 7.54
C THR A 145 6.02 -10.62 7.67
N LEU A 146 6.70 -11.11 8.72
CA LEU A 146 6.89 -12.56 8.94
C LEU A 146 5.66 -13.21 9.60
N VAL A 147 4.99 -12.46 10.46
CA VAL A 147 3.71 -12.85 11.08
C VAL A 147 2.66 -11.84 10.68
N ALA A 148 1.51 -12.30 10.16
CA ALA A 148 0.43 -11.38 9.80
C ALA A 148 -0.05 -10.61 11.05
N THR A 149 -0.37 -9.32 10.92
CA THR A 149 -0.78 -8.49 12.07
C THR A 149 -2.01 -9.03 12.80
N ALA A 150 -2.94 -9.66 12.07
CA ALA A 150 -4.12 -10.32 12.63
C ALA A 150 -3.79 -11.61 13.41
N GLU A 151 -2.65 -12.22 13.10
CA GLU A 151 -2.17 -13.48 13.67
C GLU A 151 -0.90 -13.26 14.49
N ARG A 152 -0.68 -12.05 15.05
CA ARG A 152 0.59 -11.64 15.70
C ARG A 152 1.07 -12.57 16.82
N TYR A 153 0.20 -13.40 17.37
CA TYR A 153 0.51 -14.37 18.43
C TYR A 153 0.72 -15.80 17.93
N SER A 154 0.60 -16.04 16.62
CA SER A 154 0.92 -17.32 16.00
C SER A 154 2.35 -17.32 15.46
N SER A 155 2.86 -18.53 15.23
CA SER A 155 4.10 -18.70 14.48
C SER A 155 3.95 -18.23 13.03
N PRO A 156 5.05 -17.84 12.36
CA PRO A 156 5.05 -17.58 10.93
C PRO A 156 4.49 -18.78 10.14
N ARG A 157 3.80 -18.49 9.04
CA ARG A 157 3.22 -19.54 8.18
C ARG A 157 4.31 -20.37 7.49
N ALA A 158 4.02 -21.63 7.21
CA ALA A 158 4.97 -22.58 6.65
C ALA A 158 5.60 -22.08 5.33
N GLU A 159 4.81 -21.42 4.48
CA GLU A 159 5.28 -20.91 3.19
C GLU A 159 6.34 -19.81 3.36
N ILE A 160 6.21 -18.97 4.40
CA ILE A 160 7.22 -17.96 4.73
C ILE A 160 8.51 -18.64 5.21
N ILE A 161 8.37 -19.66 6.07
CA ILE A 161 9.52 -20.42 6.58
C ILE A 161 10.26 -21.12 5.43
N GLU A 162 9.56 -21.75 4.50
CA GLU A 162 10.15 -22.37 3.31
C GLU A 162 10.96 -21.37 2.48
N GLN A 163 10.45 -20.14 2.31
CA GLN A 163 11.19 -19.10 1.59
C GLN A 163 12.44 -18.64 2.35
N LEU A 164 12.37 -18.50 3.68
CA LEU A 164 13.54 -18.15 4.49
C LEU A 164 14.61 -19.23 4.43
N VAL A 165 14.22 -20.50 4.52
CA VAL A 165 15.14 -21.64 4.37
C VAL A 165 15.78 -21.65 2.98
N ARG A 166 14.99 -21.44 1.93
CA ARG A 166 15.50 -21.36 0.55
C ARG A 166 16.53 -20.23 0.38
N LEU A 167 16.26 -19.07 0.97
CA LEU A 167 17.15 -17.90 0.88
C LEU A 167 18.47 -18.12 1.63
N ASP A 168 18.40 -18.68 2.85
CA ASP A 168 19.60 -19.05 3.61
C ASP A 168 20.44 -20.12 2.88
N ALA A 169 19.79 -21.13 2.29
CA ALA A 169 20.47 -22.15 1.50
C ALA A 169 21.15 -21.58 0.24
N ALA A 170 20.62 -20.49 -0.32
CA ALA A 170 21.23 -19.74 -1.42
C ALA A 170 22.37 -18.80 -0.97
N GLY A 171 22.70 -18.77 0.32
CA GLY A 171 23.76 -17.94 0.89
C GLY A 171 23.35 -16.50 1.22
N VAL A 172 22.05 -16.18 1.17
CA VAL A 172 21.55 -14.84 1.53
C VAL A 172 21.54 -14.70 3.06
N ARG A 173 22.17 -13.63 3.57
CA ARG A 173 22.15 -13.33 5.01
C ARG A 173 20.77 -12.83 5.44
N LEU A 174 20.25 -13.38 6.53
CA LEU A 174 18.92 -13.02 7.03
C LEU A 174 19.04 -12.24 8.33
N GLY A 175 18.26 -11.16 8.44
CA GLY A 175 18.08 -10.39 9.65
C GLY A 175 16.60 -10.18 9.95
N VAL A 176 16.26 -10.04 11.22
CA VAL A 176 14.90 -9.73 11.67
C VAL A 176 14.95 -8.53 12.61
N ALA A 177 14.24 -7.47 12.29
CA ALA A 177 14.04 -6.30 13.14
C ALA A 177 12.66 -6.40 13.82
N THR A 178 12.60 -6.19 15.13
CA THR A 178 11.35 -6.27 15.87
C THR A 178 11.35 -5.36 17.09
N GLY A 179 10.18 -4.79 17.41
CA GLY A 179 9.94 -4.13 18.70
C GLY A 179 9.77 -5.11 19.87
N ARG A 180 9.64 -6.41 19.59
CA ARG A 180 9.48 -7.44 20.60
C ARG A 180 10.82 -7.73 21.31
N GLY A 181 10.70 -8.28 22.51
CA GLY A 181 11.81 -8.96 23.20
C GLY A 181 11.85 -10.44 22.85
N ASN A 182 12.12 -11.29 23.85
CA ASN A 182 12.38 -12.72 23.66
C ASN A 182 11.30 -13.50 22.89
N SER A 183 10.04 -13.05 22.90
CA SER A 183 8.94 -13.77 22.26
C SER A 183 9.21 -14.05 20.76
N ALA A 184 9.69 -13.06 20.01
CA ALA A 184 9.99 -13.25 18.59
C ALA A 184 11.11 -14.28 18.35
N GLY A 185 12.18 -14.22 19.16
CA GLY A 185 13.29 -15.17 19.07
C GLY A 185 12.88 -16.59 19.44
N LYS A 186 12.02 -16.75 20.45
CA LYS A 186 11.48 -18.05 20.86
C LYS A 186 10.64 -18.68 19.74
N ASP A 187 9.76 -17.90 19.12
CA ASP A 187 8.89 -18.39 18.05
C ASP A 187 9.74 -18.82 16.84
N LEU A 188 10.69 -17.99 16.41
CA LEU A 188 11.58 -18.29 15.28
C LEU A 188 12.47 -19.51 15.53
N ARG A 189 13.03 -19.66 16.74
CA ARG A 189 13.81 -20.85 17.09
C ARG A 189 13.01 -22.15 17.02
N THR A 190 11.69 -22.07 17.20
CA THR A 190 10.79 -23.25 17.15
C THR A 190 10.52 -23.68 15.71
N VAL A 191 10.47 -22.74 14.77
CA VAL A 191 10.07 -23.01 13.37
C VAL A 191 11.22 -23.05 12.38
N LEU A 192 12.33 -22.37 12.66
CA LEU A 192 13.51 -22.39 11.80
C LEU A 192 14.45 -23.56 12.16
N PRO A 193 15.08 -24.20 11.16
CA PRO A 193 16.10 -25.22 11.39
C PRO A 193 17.21 -24.73 12.35
N PRO A 194 17.65 -25.53 13.34
CA PRO A 194 18.71 -25.15 14.28
C PRO A 194 20.02 -24.73 13.62
N SER A 195 20.34 -25.30 12.46
CA SER A 195 21.50 -24.93 11.66
C SER A 195 21.48 -23.48 11.18
N MET A 196 20.31 -22.84 11.09
CA MET A 196 20.16 -21.44 10.67
C MET A 196 20.33 -20.45 11.83
N HIS A 197 20.06 -20.86 13.08
CA HIS A 197 20.02 -19.95 14.23
C HIS A 197 21.27 -19.06 14.37
N PRO A 198 22.52 -19.57 14.26
CA PRO A 198 23.72 -18.71 14.37
C PRO A 198 23.91 -17.74 13.18
N ARG A 199 23.16 -17.91 12.07
CA ARG A 199 23.28 -17.06 10.86
C ARG A 199 22.19 -16.00 10.75
N VAL A 200 21.10 -16.14 11.48
CA VAL A 200 19.99 -15.17 11.49
C VAL A 200 20.28 -14.11 12.53
N LEU A 201 20.45 -12.86 12.11
CA LEU A 201 20.67 -11.73 13.03
C LEU A 201 19.34 -11.19 13.55
N MET A 202 19.18 -11.13 14.86
CA MET A 202 18.00 -10.58 15.52
C MET A 202 18.28 -9.17 16.04
N GLY A 203 17.42 -8.21 15.71
CA GLY A 203 17.36 -6.87 16.28
C GLY A 203 16.12 -6.71 17.15
N TYR A 204 16.26 -7.01 18.44
CA TYR A 204 15.21 -6.87 19.43
C TYR A 204 15.06 -5.42 19.90
N TYR A 205 13.92 -5.11 20.53
CA TYR A 205 13.67 -3.80 21.14
C TYR A 205 13.89 -2.63 20.18
N ASN A 206 13.35 -2.76 18.96
CA ASN A 206 13.51 -1.80 17.86
C ASN A 206 14.97 -1.56 17.46
N GLY A 207 15.79 -2.61 17.55
CA GLY A 207 17.22 -2.55 17.23
C GLY A 207 18.13 -2.17 18.41
N GLY A 208 17.57 -1.99 19.61
CA GLY A 208 18.36 -1.75 20.82
C GLY A 208 19.28 -2.91 21.23
N HIS A 209 18.96 -4.13 20.81
CA HIS A 209 19.80 -5.30 21.08
C HIS A 209 19.95 -6.19 19.85
N LEU A 210 21.19 -6.33 19.37
CA LEU A 210 21.55 -7.11 18.19
C LEU A 210 22.34 -8.35 18.59
N VAL A 211 21.76 -9.53 18.39
CA VAL A 211 22.40 -10.83 18.65
C VAL A 211 21.93 -11.85 17.62
N PRO A 212 22.69 -12.92 17.33
CA PRO A 212 22.18 -13.98 16.48
C PRO A 212 21.02 -14.74 17.15
N LEU A 213 20.20 -15.41 16.36
CA LEU A 213 18.97 -16.09 16.83
C LEU A 213 19.25 -17.24 17.80
N ASP A 214 20.45 -17.81 17.81
CA ASP A 214 20.87 -18.85 18.75
C ASP A 214 21.00 -18.34 20.19
N VAL A 215 21.23 -17.04 20.38
CA VAL A 215 21.28 -16.38 21.69
C VAL A 215 19.86 -16.26 22.26
N ASP A 216 19.60 -16.98 23.35
CA ASP A 216 18.34 -16.88 24.09
C ASP A 216 18.39 -15.70 25.08
N ILE A 217 17.83 -14.56 24.68
CA ILE A 217 17.85 -13.34 25.49
C ILE A 217 17.02 -13.41 26.77
N ALA A 218 16.27 -14.50 27.01
CA ALA A 218 15.71 -14.77 28.35
C ALA A 218 16.76 -15.32 29.33
N ARG A 219 17.82 -15.95 28.82
CA ARG A 219 18.96 -16.45 29.61
C ARG A 219 20.10 -15.45 29.62
N GLU A 220 20.27 -14.73 28.52
CA GLU A 220 21.31 -13.70 28.32
C GLU A 220 20.65 -12.36 27.97
N PRO A 221 19.94 -11.72 28.93
CA PRO A 221 19.28 -10.45 28.68
C PRO A 221 20.31 -9.34 28.41
N PRO A 222 19.95 -8.32 27.60
CA PRO A 222 20.78 -7.12 27.50
C PRO A 222 20.89 -6.41 28.85
N ALA A 223 21.97 -5.66 29.03
CA ALA A 223 22.10 -4.74 30.15
C ALA A 223 21.00 -3.67 30.10
N ASP A 224 20.53 -3.25 31.27
CA ASP A 224 19.57 -2.16 31.38
C ASP A 224 20.20 -0.84 30.89
N ASP A 225 19.44 -0.07 30.12
CA ASP A 225 19.87 1.26 29.67
C ASP A 225 19.65 2.28 30.81
N PRO A 226 20.70 2.98 31.28
CA PRO A 226 20.57 3.95 32.38
C PRO A 226 19.60 5.11 32.07
N ALA A 227 19.49 5.51 30.81
CA ALA A 227 18.55 6.56 30.41
C ALA A 227 17.10 6.04 30.51
N ILE A 228 16.85 4.79 30.10
CA ILE A 228 15.53 4.15 30.27
C ILE A 228 15.17 4.05 31.76
N LEU A 229 16.10 3.60 32.63
CA LEU A 229 15.87 3.54 34.07
C LEU A 229 15.55 4.92 34.67
N LYS A 230 16.29 5.96 34.26
CA LYS A 230 16.04 7.33 34.69
C LYS A 230 14.68 7.85 34.22
N THR A 231 14.27 7.51 32.99
CA THR A 231 12.94 7.84 32.47
C THR A 231 11.85 7.12 33.26
N VAL A 232 12.02 5.84 33.60
CA VAL A 232 11.08 5.09 34.43
C VAL A 232 10.94 5.72 35.81
N GLU A 233 12.04 6.08 36.45
CA GLU A 233 12.03 6.77 37.74
C GLU A 233 11.29 8.10 37.63
N TRP A 234 11.55 8.90 36.59
CA TRP A 234 10.83 10.13 36.33
C TRP A 234 9.33 9.91 36.10
N LEU A 235 8.95 8.89 35.33
CA LEU A 235 7.54 8.55 35.05
C LEU A 235 6.76 8.11 36.29
N ARG A 236 7.43 7.50 37.28
CA ARG A 236 6.80 7.12 38.57
C ARG A 236 6.28 8.31 39.38
N PHE A 237 6.80 9.51 39.12
CA PHE A 237 6.37 10.73 39.80
C PHE A 237 5.46 11.60 38.93
N ARG A 238 4.97 11.06 37.79
CA ARG A 238 4.18 11.79 36.79
C ARG A 238 2.83 11.12 36.52
N ASP A 239 2.08 10.87 37.57
CA ASP A 239 0.71 10.34 37.50
C ASP A 239 -0.24 11.29 36.74
N ASP A 240 0.14 12.56 36.59
CA ASP A 240 -0.55 13.56 35.78
C ASP A 240 -0.54 13.27 34.27
N LEU A 241 0.41 12.46 33.80
CA LEU A 241 0.60 12.20 32.37
C LEU A 241 -0.22 11.02 31.83
N PHE A 242 -0.80 10.18 32.69
CA PHE A 242 -1.48 8.95 32.27
C PHE A 242 -2.89 8.85 32.84
N VAL A 243 -3.86 8.51 31.99
CA VAL A 243 -5.23 8.19 32.41
C VAL A 243 -5.27 6.89 33.24
N SER A 244 -4.31 5.99 33.02
CA SER A 244 -4.06 4.79 33.85
C SER A 244 -2.58 4.42 33.80
N THR A 245 -1.97 4.12 34.95
CA THR A 245 -0.58 3.67 35.07
C THR A 245 -0.45 2.19 34.68
N GLY A 246 -0.16 1.93 33.41
CA GLY A 246 -0.11 0.57 32.85
C GLY A 246 1.06 0.35 31.89
N TYR A 247 2.26 0.85 32.18
CA TYR A 247 3.43 0.63 31.32
C TYR A 247 4.30 -0.54 31.80
N LYS A 248 4.83 -1.32 30.86
CA LYS A 248 5.79 -2.39 31.11
C LYS A 248 7.21 -1.90 30.82
N VAL A 249 8.08 -2.02 31.82
CA VAL A 249 9.49 -1.69 31.73
C VAL A 249 10.26 -2.91 31.21
N GLY A 250 10.97 -2.73 30.10
CA GLY A 250 11.99 -3.66 29.63
C GLY A 250 13.39 -3.05 29.78
N PRO A 251 14.45 -3.85 29.57
CA PRO A 251 15.84 -3.39 29.78
C PRO A 251 16.23 -2.23 28.87
N LEU A 252 15.68 -2.19 27.65
CA LEU A 252 16.03 -1.20 26.63
C LEU A 252 14.82 -0.39 26.11
N GLN A 253 13.63 -0.59 26.67
CA GLN A 253 12.43 0.12 26.22
C GLN A 253 11.33 0.18 27.28
N ILE A 254 10.45 1.16 27.17
CA ILE A 254 9.22 1.28 27.95
C ILE A 254 8.05 1.05 26.98
N MET A 255 7.16 0.13 27.33
CA MET A 255 5.95 -0.16 26.55
C MET A 255 4.75 0.38 27.30
N ILE A 256 3.93 1.20 26.64
CA ILE A 256 2.68 1.76 27.16
C ILE A 256 1.51 0.91 26.65
#